data_AF-Q4N2Z0-F1
#
_entry.id   AF-Q4N2Z0-F1
#
_cell.length_a   1.000
_cell.length_b   1.000
_cell.length_c   1.000
_cell.angle_alpha   90.00
_cell.angle_beta   90.00
_cell.angle_gamma   90.00
#
_symmetry.space_group_name_H-M   'P 1'
#
loop_
_entity.id
_entity.type
_entity.pdbx_description
1 polymer ?
#
loop_
_entity_poly.entity_id
_entity_poly.type
_entity_poly.pdbx_seq_one_letter_code
_entity_poly.pdbx_strand_id
1 'polypeptide(L)'
;MITKIVNKRNLPFLRGRIHVLNIISLPILAVSVVKNHDETQIIAAYFIFFACCLFNLFASSILHLKEWDSTRDSLFKRLDYAGIFLVIGSSAFPAILYYIKNDSILLFISLIHWIVIFGGVFGALLFNFINTSKSFRSIIYPFFGAPYVYLAYKFIVNGKYYSALMGFFTAFFYITGAVFYAKESPNLVPGIFEFHELFHVFCWFAFMASFFLNFQLTKLKP
;
A
#
# COMPACT_ATOMS: atom_id res chain seq x y z
N MET A 1 -19.81 -4.08 -28.39
CA MET A 1 -19.75 -2.72 -27.81
C MET A 1 -20.48 -2.80 -26.46
N ILE A 2 -19.77 -2.80 -25.33
CA ILE A 2 -20.41 -2.92 -24.01
C ILE A 2 -20.91 -1.53 -23.60
N THR A 3 -22.23 -1.40 -23.45
CA THR A 3 -22.90 -0.15 -23.07
C THR A 3 -22.42 0.30 -21.68
N LYS A 4 -21.92 1.53 -21.55
CA LYS A 4 -21.47 2.10 -20.28
C LYS A 4 -22.66 2.30 -19.35
N ILE A 5 -22.64 1.65 -18.19
CA ILE A 5 -23.68 1.85 -17.15
C ILE A 5 -23.41 3.20 -16.48
N VAL A 6 -24.33 4.16 -16.63
CA VAL A 6 -24.24 5.48 -16.00
C VAL A 6 -25.00 5.46 -14.69
N ASN A 7 -24.33 5.76 -13.57
CA ASN A 7 -24.96 5.93 -12.27
C ASN A 7 -25.06 7.42 -11.87
N LYS A 8 -25.81 7.73 -10.81
CA LYS A 8 -26.02 9.12 -10.33
C LYS A 8 -24.73 9.89 -10.01
N ARG A 9 -23.58 9.22 -9.83
CA ARG A 9 -22.28 9.83 -9.51
C ARG A 9 -21.39 10.02 -10.74
N ASN A 10 -21.80 9.61 -11.94
CA ASN A 10 -20.96 9.58 -13.16
C ASN A 10 -19.60 8.88 -13.03
N LEU A 11 -19.43 8.04 -12.00
CA LEU A 11 -18.24 7.24 -11.71
C LEU A 11 -18.57 5.75 -11.82
N PRO A 12 -17.60 4.84 -12.03
CA PRO A 12 -17.88 3.41 -11.98
C PRO A 12 -18.50 3.01 -10.63
N PHE A 13 -19.42 2.05 -10.66
CA PHE A 13 -20.21 1.67 -9.49
C PHE A 13 -19.35 1.29 -8.27
N LEU A 14 -18.26 0.56 -8.49
CA LEU A 14 -17.37 0.10 -7.42
C LEU A 14 -16.31 1.14 -7.00
N ARG A 15 -16.27 2.33 -7.63
CA ARG A 15 -15.42 3.46 -7.23
C ARG A 15 -15.69 3.84 -5.77
N GLY A 16 -14.64 3.80 -4.96
CA GLY A 16 -14.69 4.04 -3.51
C GLY A 16 -15.30 2.91 -2.67
N ARG A 17 -15.89 1.88 -3.30
CA ARG A 17 -16.57 0.77 -2.59
C ARG A 17 -15.71 -0.48 -2.47
N ILE A 18 -14.75 -0.67 -3.38
CA ILE A 18 -13.82 -1.81 -3.37
C ILE A 18 -12.96 -1.88 -2.10
N HIS A 19 -12.83 -0.74 -1.41
CA HIS A 19 -12.20 -0.59 -0.10
C HIS A 19 -12.85 -1.42 1.01
N VAL A 20 -14.07 -1.91 0.82
CA VAL A 20 -14.74 -2.86 1.74
C VAL A 20 -13.88 -4.09 2.04
N LEU A 21 -13.05 -4.51 1.08
CA LEU A 21 -12.10 -5.60 1.26
C LEU A 21 -11.15 -5.35 2.43
N ASN A 22 -10.64 -4.12 2.57
CA ASN A 22 -9.76 -3.73 3.68
C ASN A 22 -10.52 -3.60 5.00
N ILE A 23 -11.75 -3.06 4.97
CA ILE A 23 -12.60 -2.90 6.16
C ILE A 23 -12.86 -4.27 6.82
N ILE A 24 -13.07 -5.30 6.00
CA ILE A 24 -13.28 -6.67 6.48
C ILE A 24 -11.96 -7.32 6.90
N SER A 25 -10.90 -7.20 6.08
CA SER A 25 -9.67 -7.94 6.34
C SER A 25 -8.87 -7.38 7.52
N LEU A 26 -8.73 -6.06 7.66
CA LEU A 26 -7.83 -5.44 8.64
C LEU A 26 -8.10 -5.91 10.09
N PRO A 27 -9.35 -5.90 10.61
CA PRO A 27 -9.62 -6.37 11.97
C PRO A 27 -9.27 -7.84 12.18
N ILE A 28 -9.56 -8.69 11.18
CA ILE A 28 -9.26 -10.14 11.24
C ILE A 28 -7.75 -10.35 11.33
N LEU A 29 -6.98 -9.66 10.49
CA LEU A 29 -5.53 -9.74 10.46
C LEU A 29 -4.91 -9.18 11.75
N ALA A 30 -5.45 -8.07 12.28
CA ALA A 30 -5.01 -7.48 13.54
C ALA A 30 -5.22 -8.43 14.73
N VAL A 31 -6.40 -9.05 14.84
CA VAL A 31 -6.68 -10.09 15.86
C VAL A 31 -5.73 -11.28 15.69
N SER A 32 -5.45 -11.70 14.45
CA SER A 32 -4.49 -12.78 14.18
C SER A 32 -3.09 -12.44 14.69
N VAL A 33 -2.61 -11.21 14.48
CA VAL A 33 -1.30 -10.75 14.98
C VAL A 33 -1.24 -10.83 16.50
N VAL A 34 -2.21 -10.24 17.20
CA VAL A 34 -2.24 -10.21 18.67
C VAL A 34 -2.33 -11.61 19.28
N LYS A 35 -2.97 -12.56 18.59
CA LYS A 35 -3.06 -13.96 19.05
C LYS A 35 -1.80 -14.80 18.80
N ASN A 36 -0.89 -14.35 17.93
CA ASN A 36 0.22 -15.18 17.44
C ASN A 36 1.60 -14.57 17.73
N HIS A 37 1.67 -13.38 18.32
CA HIS A 37 2.91 -12.69 18.66
C HIS A 37 2.77 -12.05 20.03
N ASP A 38 3.77 -12.25 20.88
CA ASP A 38 3.82 -11.68 22.23
C ASP A 38 4.87 -10.56 22.34
N GLU A 39 5.78 -10.46 21.36
CA GLU A 39 6.84 -9.45 21.37
C GLU A 39 6.28 -8.04 21.12
N THR A 40 6.33 -7.19 22.14
CA THR A 40 5.82 -5.81 22.09
C THR A 40 6.33 -5.00 20.90
N GLN A 41 7.62 -5.17 20.54
CA GLN A 41 8.24 -4.47 19.40
C GLN A 41 7.61 -4.89 18.07
N ILE A 42 7.33 -6.19 17.90
CA ILE A 42 6.69 -6.73 16.69
C ILE A 42 5.23 -6.28 16.63
N ILE A 43 4.49 -6.36 17.75
CA ILE A 43 3.10 -5.88 17.81
C ILE A 43 3.02 -4.39 17.46
N ALA A 44 3.93 -3.57 17.99
CA ALA A 44 4.02 -2.15 17.64
C ALA A 44 4.32 -1.92 16.15
N ALA A 45 5.17 -2.75 15.54
CA ALA A 45 5.45 -2.71 14.11
C ALA A 45 4.19 -2.96 13.27
N TYR A 46 3.40 -3.97 13.63
CA TYR A 46 2.13 -4.27 12.98
C TYR A 46 1.11 -3.17 13.20
N PHE A 47 1.07 -2.57 14.39
CA PHE A 47 0.21 -1.42 14.65
C PHE A 47 0.52 -0.26 13.70
N ILE A 48 1.81 0.07 13.50
CA ILE A 48 2.23 1.11 12.55
C ILE A 48 1.81 0.73 11.12
N PHE A 49 2.07 -0.52 10.70
CA PHE A 49 1.66 -1.02 9.40
C PHE A 49 0.15 -0.88 9.17
N PHE A 50 -0.67 -1.38 10.09
CA PHE A 50 -2.13 -1.29 9.96
C PHE A 50 -2.64 0.14 10.09
N ALA A 51 -2.05 1.00 10.93
CA ALA A 51 -2.44 2.40 11.05
C ALA A 51 -2.19 3.16 9.73
N CYS A 52 -1.05 2.95 9.08
CA CYS A 52 -0.76 3.54 7.77
C CYS A 52 -1.73 3.02 6.68
N CYS A 53 -2.01 1.72 6.65
CA CYS A 53 -3.00 1.14 5.74
C CYS A 53 -4.41 1.69 5.99
N LEU A 54 -4.81 1.81 7.25
CA LEU A 54 -6.12 2.32 7.64
C LEU A 54 -6.26 3.82 7.30
N PHE A 55 -5.22 4.62 7.53
CA PHE A 55 -5.20 6.02 7.12
C PHE A 55 -5.40 6.16 5.61
N ASN A 56 -4.63 5.44 4.80
CA ASN A 56 -4.75 5.46 3.35
C ASN A 56 -6.14 4.98 2.90
N LEU A 57 -6.65 3.90 3.52
CA LEU A 57 -7.98 3.38 3.26
C LEU A 57 -9.05 4.45 3.45
N PHE A 58 -9.03 5.17 4.57
CA PHE A 58 -9.99 6.22 4.86
C PHE A 58 -9.87 7.38 3.88
N ALA A 59 -8.65 7.87 3.63
CA ALA A 59 -8.41 8.96 2.70
C ALA A 59 -8.93 8.62 1.29
N SER A 60 -8.58 7.43 0.79
CA SER A 60 -8.97 6.93 -0.53
C SER A 60 -10.49 6.71 -0.65
N SER A 61 -11.10 6.12 0.39
CA SER A 61 -12.53 5.86 0.41
C SER A 61 -13.33 7.17 0.39
N ILE A 62 -12.92 8.16 1.20
CA ILE A 62 -13.58 9.48 1.26
C ILE A 62 -13.43 10.19 -0.09
N LEU A 63 -12.22 10.25 -0.63
CA LEU A 63 -11.95 10.89 -1.93
C LEU A 63 -12.85 10.33 -3.03
N HIS A 64 -12.99 9.01 -3.10
CA HIS A 64 -13.67 8.32 -4.21
C HIS A 64 -15.16 8.02 -3.95
N LEU A 65 -15.71 8.40 -2.80
CA LEU A 65 -17.10 8.14 -2.46
C LEU A 65 -18.08 8.92 -3.34
N LYS A 66 -17.75 10.18 -3.64
CA LYS A 66 -18.57 11.11 -4.43
C LYS A 66 -17.72 12.23 -5.02
N GLU A 67 -18.34 13.08 -5.82
CA GLU A 67 -17.72 14.33 -6.28
C GLU A 67 -17.72 15.37 -5.15
N TRP A 68 -16.65 16.16 -5.08
CA TRP A 68 -16.40 17.17 -4.06
C TRP A 68 -16.20 18.54 -4.72
N ASP A 69 -16.41 19.61 -3.94
CA ASP A 69 -15.96 20.95 -4.35
C ASP A 69 -14.43 21.00 -4.47
N SER A 70 -13.91 21.96 -5.25
CA SER A 70 -12.50 22.03 -5.63
C SER A 70 -11.54 22.03 -4.43
N THR A 71 -11.91 22.72 -3.33
CA THR A 71 -11.11 22.80 -2.12
C THR A 71 -11.02 21.44 -1.43
N ARG A 72 -12.17 20.76 -1.25
CA ARG A 72 -12.21 19.44 -0.63
C ARG A 72 -11.59 18.35 -1.49
N ASP A 73 -11.81 18.39 -2.80
CA ASP A 73 -11.17 17.47 -3.76
C ASP A 73 -9.65 17.56 -3.68
N SER A 74 -9.09 18.77 -3.65
CA SER A 74 -7.66 19.01 -3.44
C SER A 74 -7.17 18.41 -2.11
N LEU A 75 -7.85 18.70 -1.00
CA LEU A 75 -7.50 18.17 0.32
C LEU A 75 -7.51 16.63 0.35
N PHE A 76 -8.57 16.00 -0.15
CA PHE A 76 -8.70 14.54 -0.11
C PHE A 76 -7.69 13.86 -1.04
N LYS A 77 -7.36 14.45 -2.19
CA LYS A 77 -6.25 13.97 -3.05
C LYS A 77 -4.91 14.03 -2.34
N ARG A 78 -4.64 15.12 -1.61
CA ARG A 78 -3.40 15.27 -0.84
C ARG A 78 -3.28 14.21 0.24
N LEU A 79 -4.37 13.94 0.96
CA LEU A 79 -4.42 12.90 2.01
C LEU A 79 -4.27 11.49 1.42
N ASP A 80 -4.94 11.19 0.30
CA ASP A 80 -4.81 9.91 -0.39
C ASP A 80 -3.37 9.68 -0.89
N TYR A 81 -2.78 10.69 -1.54
CA TYR A 81 -1.41 10.59 -2.05
C TYR A 81 -0.36 10.48 -0.94
N ALA A 82 -0.58 11.16 0.19
CA ALA A 82 0.23 10.99 1.39
C ALA A 82 0.08 9.58 1.99
N GLY A 83 -1.15 9.05 2.00
CA GLY A 83 -1.45 7.70 2.46
C GLY A 83 -0.69 6.62 1.68
N ILE A 84 -0.54 6.78 0.36
CA ILE A 84 0.24 5.84 -0.46
C ILE A 84 1.71 5.79 0.01
N PHE A 85 2.33 6.94 0.31
CA PHE A 85 3.70 6.97 0.86
C PHE A 85 3.79 6.23 2.20
N LEU A 86 2.84 6.46 3.11
CA LEU A 86 2.81 5.78 4.40
C LEU A 86 2.64 4.25 4.26
N VAL A 87 1.80 3.81 3.32
CA VAL A 87 1.65 2.38 3.02
C VAL A 87 2.95 1.81 2.46
N ILE A 88 3.63 2.51 1.55
CA ILE A 88 4.94 2.07 1.03
C ILE A 88 5.94 1.94 2.16
N GLY A 89 6.07 2.94 3.05
CA GLY A 89 7.05 2.88 4.14
C GLY A 89 6.81 1.74 5.13
N SER A 90 5.55 1.51 5.46
CA SER A 90 5.15 0.58 6.51
C SER A 90 4.96 -0.87 6.06
N SER A 91 4.88 -1.14 4.75
CA SER A 91 4.53 -2.45 4.17
C SER A 91 5.38 -3.61 4.70
N ALA A 92 6.69 -3.42 4.82
CA ALA A 92 7.61 -4.44 5.33
C ALA A 92 8.21 -4.11 6.70
N PHE A 93 7.61 -3.16 7.44
CA PHE A 93 8.19 -2.65 8.69
C PHE A 93 8.35 -3.73 9.78
N PRO A 94 7.39 -4.66 10.00
CA PRO A 94 7.62 -5.79 10.92
C PRO A 94 8.81 -6.66 10.52
N ALA A 95 8.98 -6.95 9.23
CA ALA A 95 10.10 -7.73 8.73
C ALA A 95 11.44 -6.99 8.80
N ILE A 96 11.44 -5.67 8.66
CA ILE A 96 12.62 -4.84 8.93
C ILE A 96 13.02 -4.99 10.39
N LEU A 97 12.07 -4.82 11.32
CA LEU A 97 12.35 -4.93 12.77
C LEU A 97 12.84 -6.33 13.19
N TYR A 98 12.38 -7.39 12.51
CA TYR A 98 12.88 -8.75 12.73
C TYR A 98 14.39 -8.87 12.52
N TYR A 99 14.94 -8.23 11.48
CA TYR A 99 16.38 -8.29 11.18
C TYR A 99 17.21 -7.16 11.77
N ILE A 100 16.59 -6.03 12.15
CA ILE A 100 17.29 -4.76 12.37
C ILE A 100 18.36 -4.80 13.46
N LYS A 101 18.18 -5.62 14.51
CA LYS A 101 19.11 -5.68 15.65
C LYS A 101 20.51 -6.16 15.26
N ASN A 102 20.59 -7.02 14.25
CA ASN A 102 21.83 -7.67 13.82
C ASN A 102 22.27 -7.21 12.41
N ASP A 103 21.66 -6.14 11.88
CA ASP A 103 21.89 -5.68 10.52
C ASP A 103 21.94 -4.14 10.46
N SER A 104 23.14 -3.59 10.66
CA SER A 104 23.39 -2.15 10.64
C SER A 104 23.12 -1.52 9.28
N ILE A 105 23.30 -2.28 8.18
CA ILE A 105 22.99 -1.83 6.82
C ILE A 105 21.48 -1.68 6.68
N LEU A 106 20.70 -2.68 7.11
CA LEU A 106 19.25 -2.60 7.10
C LEU A 106 18.73 -1.44 7.96
N LEU A 107 19.31 -1.22 9.14
CA LEU A 107 18.99 -0.08 9.99
C LEU A 107 19.18 1.24 9.23
N PHE A 108 20.35 1.44 8.61
CA PHE A 108 20.65 2.65 7.84
C PHE A 108 19.70 2.84 6.65
N ILE A 109 19.45 1.77 5.88
CA ILE A 109 18.47 1.78 4.77
C ILE A 109 17.08 2.15 5.28
N SER A 110 16.65 1.59 6.41
CA SER A 110 15.34 1.87 7.02
C SER A 110 15.21 3.34 7.44
N LEU A 111 16.25 3.92 8.04
CA LEU A 111 16.25 5.34 8.42
C LEU A 111 16.12 6.26 7.20
N ILE A 112 16.91 6.02 6.15
CA ILE A 112 16.81 6.77 4.89
C ILE A 112 15.43 6.60 4.28
N HIS A 113 14.91 5.37 4.26
CA HIS A 113 13.61 5.09 3.69
C HIS A 113 12.53 5.91 4.39
N TRP A 114 12.48 5.95 5.72
CA TRP A 114 11.51 6.78 6.44
C TRP A 114 11.67 8.28 6.18
N ILE A 115 12.89 8.80 6.07
CA ILE A 115 13.13 10.21 5.68
C ILE A 115 12.49 10.50 4.32
N VAL A 116 12.72 9.61 3.35
CA VAL A 116 12.18 9.74 1.99
C VAL A 116 10.64 9.61 1.99
N ILE A 117 10.09 8.68 2.77
CA ILE A 117 8.63 8.51 2.92
C ILE A 117 7.99 9.76 3.50
N PHE A 118 8.55 10.31 4.58
CA PHE A 118 8.03 11.57 5.14
C PHE A 118 8.22 12.74 4.17
N GLY A 119 9.33 12.80 3.44
CA GLY A 119 9.51 13.76 2.34
C GLY A 119 8.41 13.67 1.30
N GLY A 120 8.01 12.45 0.90
CA GLY A 120 6.88 12.21 0.01
C GLY A 120 5.53 12.63 0.61
N VAL A 121 5.29 12.32 1.89
CA VAL A 121 4.08 12.75 2.63
C VAL A 121 3.98 14.27 2.66
N PHE A 122 5.03 14.98 3.07
CA PHE A 122 5.05 16.45 3.06
C PHE A 122 4.95 17.00 1.64
N GLY A 123 5.59 16.35 0.66
CA GLY A 123 5.42 16.57 -0.77
C GLY A 123 3.96 16.59 -1.20
N ALA A 124 3.20 15.55 -0.82
CA ALA A 124 1.78 15.41 -1.11
C ALA A 124 0.92 16.43 -0.37
N LEU A 125 1.19 16.67 0.92
CA LEU A 125 0.36 17.54 1.76
C LEU A 125 0.58 19.02 1.48
N LEU A 126 1.83 19.47 1.36
CA LEU A 126 2.20 20.89 1.36
C LEU A 126 2.48 21.44 -0.05
N PHE A 127 2.87 20.58 -1.00
CA PHE A 127 3.30 21.03 -2.33
C PHE A 127 2.32 20.55 -3.41
N ASN A 128 2.52 21.02 -4.64
CA ASN A 128 1.64 20.69 -5.78
C ASN A 128 1.94 19.31 -6.39
N PHE A 129 2.36 18.34 -5.57
CA PHE A 129 2.55 16.95 -6.03
C PHE A 129 1.28 16.36 -6.63
N ILE A 130 0.10 16.81 -6.16
CA ILE A 130 -1.18 16.41 -6.73
C ILE A 130 -1.36 16.78 -8.21
N ASN A 131 -0.66 17.82 -8.69
CA ASN A 131 -0.75 18.33 -10.06
C ASN A 131 0.22 17.62 -11.03
N THR A 132 1.06 16.71 -10.53
CA THR A 132 1.92 15.90 -11.40
C THR A 132 1.08 14.98 -12.31
N SER A 133 1.67 14.38 -13.33
CA SER A 133 0.94 13.41 -14.16
C SER A 133 0.68 12.11 -13.40
N LYS A 134 -0.40 11.39 -13.75
CA LYS A 134 -0.67 10.06 -13.19
C LYS A 134 0.48 9.09 -13.46
N SER A 135 1.06 9.13 -14.66
CA SER A 135 2.19 8.27 -15.05
C SER A 135 3.43 8.55 -14.20
N PHE A 136 3.72 9.82 -13.91
CA PHE A 136 4.83 10.18 -13.02
C PHE A 136 4.65 9.56 -11.64
N ARG A 137 3.48 9.74 -11.02
CA ARG A 137 3.18 9.14 -9.71
C ARG A 137 3.26 7.61 -9.74
N SER A 138 2.78 7.00 -10.81
CA SER A 138 2.78 5.54 -10.98
C SER A 138 4.18 4.93 -11.10
N ILE A 139 5.19 5.75 -11.43
CA ILE A 139 6.61 5.34 -11.42
C ILE A 139 7.24 5.63 -10.05
N ILE A 140 6.97 6.81 -9.50
CA ILE A 140 7.58 7.29 -8.26
C ILE A 140 7.18 6.42 -7.05
N TYR A 141 5.91 6.00 -6.96
CA TYR A 141 5.46 5.19 -5.84
C TYR A 141 6.16 3.82 -5.77
N PRO A 142 6.19 2.99 -6.83
CA PRO A 142 6.99 1.76 -6.82
C PRO A 142 8.48 2.00 -6.59
N PHE A 143 9.05 3.09 -7.14
CA PHE A 143 10.46 3.42 -6.97
C PHE A 143 10.83 3.59 -5.49
N PHE A 144 9.96 4.21 -4.68
CA PHE A 144 10.21 4.34 -3.25
C PHE A 144 10.13 3.01 -2.48
N GLY A 145 9.63 1.94 -3.09
CA GLY A 145 9.74 0.57 -2.55
C GLY A 145 11.11 -0.09 -2.77
N ALA A 146 12.06 0.54 -3.49
CA ALA A 146 13.37 -0.03 -3.80
C ALA A 146 14.17 -0.56 -2.59
N PRO A 147 14.13 0.06 -1.39
CA PRO A 147 14.78 -0.50 -0.20
C PRO A 147 14.41 -1.95 0.13
N TYR A 148 13.24 -2.41 -0.30
CA TYR A 148 12.77 -3.78 -0.08
C TYR A 148 13.52 -4.84 -0.90
N VAL A 149 14.31 -4.44 -1.89
CA VAL A 149 15.22 -5.36 -2.61
C VAL A 149 16.28 -5.92 -1.65
N TYR A 150 16.82 -5.09 -0.75
CA TYR A 150 17.78 -5.56 0.25
C TYR A 150 17.13 -6.56 1.21
N LEU A 151 15.87 -6.30 1.60
CA LEU A 151 15.11 -7.21 2.44
C LEU A 151 14.83 -8.56 1.73
N ALA A 152 14.52 -8.54 0.43
CA ALA A 152 14.37 -9.75 -0.38
C ALA A 152 15.67 -10.57 -0.43
N TYR A 153 16.83 -9.91 -0.58
CA TYR A 153 18.13 -10.55 -0.47
C TYR A 153 18.30 -11.23 0.91
N LYS A 154 17.98 -10.53 2.00
CA LYS A 154 18.03 -11.10 3.36
C LYS A 154 17.17 -12.34 3.51
N PHE A 155 15.96 -12.34 2.95
CA PHE A 155 15.10 -13.54 3.00
C PHE A 155 15.75 -14.73 2.30
N ILE A 156 16.32 -14.53 1.11
CA ILE A 156 16.92 -15.60 0.32
C ILE A 156 18.13 -16.20 1.03
N VAL A 157 19.07 -15.37 1.51
CA VAL A 157 20.30 -15.86 2.14
C VAL A 157 20.07 -16.49 3.52
N ASN A 158 18.95 -16.18 4.18
CA ASN A 158 18.55 -16.78 5.46
C ASN A 158 17.51 -17.90 5.30
N GLY A 159 17.29 -18.39 4.07
CA GLY A 159 16.37 -19.51 3.79
C GLY A 159 14.88 -19.20 4.05
N LYS A 160 14.49 -17.94 4.15
CA LYS A 160 13.10 -17.49 4.37
C LYS A 160 12.34 -17.41 3.04
N TYR A 161 12.31 -18.50 2.28
CA TYR A 161 11.79 -18.52 0.91
C TYR A 161 10.32 -18.13 0.79
N TYR A 162 9.49 -18.47 1.78
CA TYR A 162 8.09 -18.03 1.80
C TYR A 162 7.98 -16.50 1.85
N SER A 163 8.72 -15.85 2.74
CA SER A 163 8.75 -14.38 2.85
C SER A 163 9.32 -13.74 1.58
N ALA A 164 10.34 -14.35 0.96
CA ALA A 164 10.85 -13.90 -0.34
C ALA A 164 9.78 -13.97 -1.44
N LEU A 165 9.04 -15.08 -1.53
CA LEU A 165 7.98 -15.28 -2.51
C LEU A 165 6.82 -14.29 -2.30
N MET A 166 6.38 -14.10 -1.06
CA MET A 166 5.36 -13.10 -0.73
C MET A 166 5.84 -11.67 -0.99
N GLY A 167 7.13 -11.39 -0.81
CA GLY A 167 7.74 -10.11 -1.16
C GLY A 167 7.73 -9.86 -2.67
N PHE A 168 8.04 -10.89 -3.46
CA PHE A 168 7.90 -10.84 -4.91
C PHE A 168 6.45 -10.56 -5.32
N PHE A 169 5.46 -11.27 -4.75
CA PHE A 169 4.05 -11.02 -5.04
C PHE A 169 3.61 -9.61 -4.64
N THR A 170 4.10 -9.10 -3.51
CA THR A 170 3.85 -7.71 -3.07
C THR A 170 4.30 -6.72 -4.14
N ALA A 171 5.54 -6.84 -4.62
CA ALA A 171 6.08 -5.98 -5.67
C ALA A 171 5.33 -6.16 -7.00
N PHE A 172 5.06 -7.40 -7.40
CA PHE A 172 4.34 -7.74 -8.62
C PHE A 172 2.95 -7.08 -8.67
N PHE A 173 2.17 -7.20 -7.59
CA PHE A 173 0.83 -6.62 -7.54
C PHE A 173 0.87 -5.09 -7.53
N TYR A 174 1.76 -4.47 -6.76
CA TYR A 174 1.89 -3.00 -6.77
C TYR A 174 2.30 -2.46 -8.14
N ILE A 175 3.31 -3.06 -8.77
CA ILE A 175 3.81 -2.60 -10.08
C ILE A 175 2.76 -2.81 -11.16
N THR A 176 2.13 -3.99 -11.20
CA THR A 176 1.11 -4.30 -12.21
C THR A 176 -0.12 -3.40 -12.05
N GLY A 177 -0.58 -3.18 -10.81
CA GLY A 177 -1.63 -2.22 -10.53
C GLY A 177 -1.27 -0.80 -10.99
N ALA A 178 -0.06 -0.34 -10.68
CA ALA A 178 0.42 0.98 -11.10
C ALA A 178 0.46 1.13 -12.63
N VAL A 179 0.82 0.06 -13.35
CA VAL A 179 0.79 0.05 -14.83
C VAL A 179 -0.63 0.17 -15.36
N PHE A 180 -1.60 -0.56 -14.80
CA PHE A 180 -3.01 -0.42 -15.20
C PHE A 180 -3.56 0.97 -14.91
N TYR A 181 -3.20 1.55 -13.76
CA TYR A 181 -3.58 2.90 -13.40
C TYR A 181 -2.98 3.95 -14.34
N ALA A 182 -1.70 3.82 -14.69
CA ALA A 182 -1.02 4.74 -15.60
C ALA A 182 -1.55 4.65 -17.03
N LYS A 183 -1.91 3.44 -17.51
CA LYS A 183 -2.45 3.21 -18.85
C LYS A 183 -3.94 3.52 -18.97
N GLU A 184 -4.63 3.71 -17.84
CA GLU A 184 -6.09 3.87 -17.78
C GLU A 184 -6.84 2.68 -18.44
N SER A 185 -6.27 1.48 -18.30
CA SER A 185 -6.71 0.25 -18.97
C SER A 185 -6.20 -0.99 -18.21
N PRO A 186 -6.93 -2.12 -18.18
CA PRO A 186 -8.19 -2.41 -18.89
C PRO A 186 -9.46 -1.93 -18.16
N ASN A 187 -10.51 -1.71 -18.95
CA ASN A 187 -11.87 -1.49 -18.46
C ASN A 187 -12.69 -2.77 -18.61
N LEU A 188 -12.67 -3.61 -17.57
CA LEU A 188 -13.25 -4.96 -17.62
C LEU A 188 -14.78 -4.93 -17.72
N VAL A 189 -15.44 -4.08 -16.93
CA VAL A 189 -16.90 -3.88 -16.98
C VAL A 189 -17.18 -2.36 -16.96
N PRO A 190 -17.31 -1.71 -18.13
CA PRO A 190 -17.51 -0.27 -18.23
C PRO A 190 -18.67 0.25 -17.37
N GLY A 191 -18.41 1.26 -16.54
CA GLY A 191 -19.37 1.83 -15.59
C GLY A 191 -19.54 1.05 -14.27
N ILE A 192 -18.91 -0.11 -14.11
CA ILE A 192 -18.93 -0.90 -12.84
C ILE A 192 -17.53 -1.09 -12.27
N PHE A 193 -16.64 -1.72 -13.05
CA PHE A 193 -15.30 -2.14 -12.64
C PHE A 193 -14.30 -1.84 -13.76
N GLU A 194 -13.56 -0.76 -13.59
CA GLU A 194 -12.63 -0.21 -14.56
C GLU A 194 -11.19 -0.27 -14.02
N PHE A 195 -10.24 0.32 -14.76
CA PHE A 195 -8.81 0.25 -14.43
C PHE A 195 -8.48 0.73 -13.00
N HIS A 196 -9.26 1.67 -12.45
CA HIS A 196 -9.04 2.25 -11.13
C HIS A 196 -9.47 1.30 -10.01
N GLU A 197 -10.61 0.64 -10.17
CA GLU A 197 -11.06 -0.38 -9.23
C GLU A 197 -10.11 -1.60 -9.29
N LEU A 198 -9.66 -1.95 -10.49
CA LEU A 198 -8.64 -2.97 -10.68
C LEU A 198 -7.33 -2.62 -9.97
N PHE A 199 -6.87 -1.37 -10.08
CA PHE A 199 -5.71 -0.88 -9.33
C PHE A 199 -5.87 -1.08 -7.82
N HIS A 200 -7.00 -0.69 -7.24
CA HIS A 200 -7.24 -0.88 -5.80
C HIS A 200 -7.34 -2.36 -5.38
N VAL A 201 -7.89 -3.24 -6.24
CA VAL A 201 -7.84 -4.69 -6.00
C VAL A 201 -6.40 -5.19 -5.97
N PHE A 202 -5.56 -4.74 -6.90
CA PHE A 202 -4.12 -5.07 -6.90
C PHE A 202 -3.41 -4.51 -5.65
N CYS A 203 -3.73 -3.30 -5.19
CA CYS A 203 -3.23 -2.79 -3.91
C CYS A 203 -3.66 -3.69 -2.73
N TRP A 204 -4.89 -4.20 -2.73
CA TRP A 204 -5.35 -5.11 -1.68
C TRP A 204 -4.62 -6.45 -1.71
N PHE A 205 -4.38 -7.03 -2.89
CA PHE A 205 -3.56 -8.24 -3.01
C PHE A 205 -2.12 -8.01 -2.58
N ALA A 206 -1.54 -6.85 -2.92
CA ALA A 206 -0.21 -6.47 -2.44
C ALA A 206 -0.18 -6.33 -0.92
N PHE A 207 -1.20 -5.71 -0.31
CA PHE A 207 -1.35 -5.64 1.15
C PHE A 207 -1.44 -7.03 1.78
N MET A 208 -2.22 -7.96 1.21
CA MET A 208 -2.30 -9.34 1.69
C MET A 208 -0.95 -10.06 1.61
N ALA A 209 -0.28 -9.98 0.47
CA ALA A 209 1.04 -10.59 0.28
C ALA A 209 2.06 -10.02 1.28
N SER A 210 2.05 -8.69 1.47
CA SER A 210 2.90 -8.01 2.44
C SER A 210 2.59 -8.46 3.87
N PHE A 211 1.30 -8.58 4.23
CA PHE A 211 0.91 -9.12 5.53
C PHE A 211 1.44 -10.54 5.73
N PHE A 212 1.22 -11.46 4.79
CA PHE A 212 1.66 -12.84 4.94
C PHE A 212 3.19 -13.00 4.95
N LEU A 213 3.92 -12.16 4.19
CA LEU A 213 5.37 -12.02 4.27
C LEU A 213 5.81 -11.76 5.70
N ASN A 214 5.24 -10.71 6.31
CA ASN A 214 5.59 -10.28 7.65
C ASN A 214 5.18 -11.36 8.66
N PHE A 215 3.94 -11.85 8.56
CA PHE A 215 3.32 -12.73 9.54
C PHE A 215 4.03 -14.07 9.67
N GLN A 216 4.48 -14.65 8.56
CA GLN A 216 5.27 -15.89 8.62
C GLN A 216 6.68 -15.64 9.14
N LEU A 217 7.31 -14.52 8.76
CA LEU A 217 8.66 -14.22 9.20
C LEU A 217 8.73 -13.98 10.71
N THR A 218 7.83 -13.13 11.23
CA THR A 218 7.86 -12.69 12.63
C THR A 218 7.37 -13.75 13.62
N LYS A 219 6.84 -14.89 13.13
CA LYS A 219 6.58 -16.09 13.93
C LYS A 219 7.85 -16.89 14.23
N LEU A 220 8.88 -16.72 13.42
CA LEU A 220 10.16 -17.39 13.61
C LEU A 220 10.96 -16.64 14.67
N LYS A 221 11.87 -17.33 15.35
CA LYS A 221 12.88 -16.63 16.15
C LYS A 221 13.89 -15.96 15.20
N PRO A 222 14.36 -14.75 15.50
CA PRO A 222 15.41 -14.06 14.74
C PRO A 222 16.67 -14.91 14.56
#